data_AF-A0A953AWI0-F1
#
_entry.id   AF-A0A953AWI0-F1
#
_cell.length_a   1.000
_cell.length_b   1.000
_cell.length_c   1.000
_cell.angle_alpha   90.00
_cell.angle_beta   90.00
_cell.angle_gamma   90.00
#
_symmetry.space_group_name_H-M   'P 1'
#
loop_
_entity.id
_entity.type
_entity.pdbx_description
1 polymer ?
#
loop_
_entity_poly.entity_id
_entity_poly.type
_entity_poly.pdbx_seq_one_letter_code
_entity_poly.pdbx_strand_id
1 'polypeptide(L)'
;MGQLHFGWTLPSDAPTGIWARTEVVGTEGVIDLDVRDHGLRTLSRGHWTLPDGLHWPTVNGRIMGDLHEEVRHFIAAVRDDTPFLVPLADAMRAVAVNDAILRSVASGKAEAVEDWRR
;
A
#
# COMPACT_ATOMS: atom_id res chain seq x y z
N MET A 1 11.31 -15.79 3.57
CA MET A 1 10.22 -15.67 4.56
C MET A 1 9.63 -14.27 4.39
N GLY A 2 8.30 -14.11 4.50
CA GLY A 2 7.64 -12.80 4.43
C GLY A 2 6.84 -12.54 5.71
N GLN A 3 6.74 -11.27 6.11
CA GLN A 3 5.93 -10.83 7.25
C GLN A 3 5.09 -9.63 6.81
N LEU A 4 3.84 -9.60 7.27
CA LEU A 4 2.90 -8.52 7.02
C LEU A 4 2.38 -8.00 8.35
N HIS A 5 2.50 -6.70 8.57
CA HIS A 5 1.85 -5.99 9.67
C HIS A 5 0.85 -5.01 9.07
N PHE A 6 -0.41 -5.16 9.44
CA PHE A 6 -1.49 -4.32 8.92
C PHE A 6 -2.49 -4.01 10.05
N GLY A 7 -2.93 -2.76 10.13
CA GLY A 7 -3.90 -2.35 11.15
C GLY A 7 -4.14 -0.85 11.15
N TRP A 8 -5.15 -0.44 11.93
CA TRP A 8 -5.60 0.94 12.09
C TRP A 8 -5.42 1.44 13.53
N THR A 9 -4.35 1.00 14.20
CA THR A 9 -4.14 1.17 15.65
C THR A 9 -3.13 2.26 15.99
N LEU A 10 -2.70 3.08 15.03
CA LEU A 10 -1.79 4.18 15.29
C LEU A 10 -2.42 5.19 16.26
N PRO A 11 -1.62 5.78 17.17
CA PRO A 11 -2.06 6.89 18.00
C PRO A 11 -2.55 8.07 17.17
N SER A 12 -3.51 8.84 17.70
CA SER A 12 -4.07 10.01 17.03
C SER A 12 -3.06 11.14 16.81
N ASP A 13 -1.95 11.14 17.54
CA ASP A 13 -0.84 12.08 17.43
C ASP A 13 0.32 11.56 16.57
N ALA A 14 0.10 10.46 15.82
CA ALA A 14 1.05 10.01 14.82
C ALA A 14 1.34 11.12 13.79
N PRO A 15 2.60 11.32 13.39
CA PRO A 15 2.99 12.47 12.58
C PRO A 15 2.63 12.33 11.09
N THR A 16 2.12 11.17 10.66
CA THR A 16 1.69 10.85 9.29
C THR A 16 0.35 10.13 9.30
N GLY A 17 -0.43 10.28 8.22
CA GLY A 17 -1.70 9.56 8.03
C GLY A 17 -1.53 8.11 7.55
N ILE A 18 -0.40 7.77 6.94
CA ILE A 18 -0.09 6.40 6.47
C ILE A 18 1.25 5.97 7.05
N TRP A 19 1.25 4.81 7.72
CA TRP A 19 2.45 4.17 8.22
C TRP A 19 2.78 2.90 7.45
N ALA A 20 3.40 3.07 6.28
CA ALA A 20 3.76 1.96 5.40
C ALA A 20 5.28 1.91 5.16
N ARG A 21 5.82 0.69 5.20
CA ARG A 21 7.22 0.37 4.90
C ARG A 21 7.26 -1.01 4.25
N THR A 22 8.21 -1.25 3.36
CA THR A 22 8.47 -2.56 2.77
C THR A 22 9.98 -2.79 2.73
N GLU A 23 10.40 -3.98 3.15
CA GLU A 23 11.80 -4.39 3.10
C GLU A 23 11.90 -5.72 2.34
N VAL A 24 12.84 -5.80 1.40
CA VAL A 24 13.13 -7.01 0.64
C VAL A 24 14.63 -7.30 0.75
N VAL A 25 14.95 -8.42 1.39
CA VAL A 25 16.32 -8.90 1.57
C VAL A 25 16.59 -10.05 0.60
N GLY A 26 17.55 -9.87 -0.29
CA GLY A 26 18.05 -10.87 -1.22
C GLY A 26 19.49 -11.31 -0.89
N THR A 27 20.06 -12.19 -1.71
CA THR A 27 21.43 -12.66 -1.52
C THR A 27 22.48 -11.59 -1.82
N GLU A 28 22.16 -10.64 -2.71
CA GLU A 28 23.08 -9.60 -3.20
C GLU A 28 22.78 -8.21 -2.64
N GLY A 29 21.77 -8.07 -1.77
CA GLY A 29 21.42 -6.76 -1.24
C GLY A 29 20.05 -6.66 -0.61
N VAL A 30 19.68 -5.41 -0.29
CA VAL A 30 18.44 -5.06 0.40
C VAL A 30 17.78 -3.88 -0.30
N ILE A 31 16.46 -3.98 -0.48
CA ILE A 31 15.58 -2.85 -0.81
C ILE A 31 14.85 -2.48 0.47
N ASP A 32 14.98 -1.23 0.89
CA ASP A 32 14.22 -0.65 2.00
C ASP A 32 13.42 0.54 1.48
N LEU A 33 12.10 0.41 1.52
CA LEU A 33 11.15 1.43 1.09
C LEU A 33 10.36 1.92 2.29
N ASP A 34 10.59 3.18 2.66
CA ASP A 34 9.87 3.88 3.72
C ASP A 34 9.06 5.04 3.15
N VAL A 35 7.72 4.95 3.25
CA VAL A 35 6.78 5.97 2.74
C VAL A 35 6.08 6.71 3.88
N ARG A 36 6.63 6.64 5.10
CA ARG A 36 6.16 7.46 6.23
C ARG A 36 6.62 8.90 6.09
N ASP A 37 7.80 9.08 5.50
CA ASP A 37 8.51 10.34 5.36
C ASP A 37 9.07 10.46 3.95
N HIS A 38 8.51 11.40 3.20
CA HIS A 38 8.88 11.67 1.81
C HIS A 38 9.98 12.74 1.68
N GLY A 39 10.75 12.96 2.75
CA GLY A 39 11.78 14.00 2.81
C GLY A 39 11.23 15.39 3.13
N LEU A 40 9.92 15.53 3.35
CA LEU A 40 9.27 16.74 3.84
C LEU A 40 8.86 16.55 5.30
N ARG A 41 9.46 17.35 6.18
CA ARG A 41 9.17 17.35 7.62
C ARG A 41 8.90 18.76 8.07
N THR A 42 7.91 18.94 8.93
CA THR A 42 7.65 20.26 9.55
C THR A 42 7.68 20.14 11.07
N LEU A 43 8.32 21.11 11.72
CA LEU A 43 8.30 21.27 13.17
C LEU A 43 7.52 22.54 13.49
N SER A 44 6.36 22.40 14.11
CA SER A 44 5.52 23.53 14.48
C SER A 44 4.96 23.33 15.87
N ARG A 45 5.07 24.35 16.73
CA ARG A 45 4.56 24.35 18.11
C ARG A 45 5.03 23.13 18.94
N GLY A 46 6.24 22.63 18.67
CA GLY A 46 6.81 21.47 19.37
C GLY A 46 6.41 20.10 18.82
N HIS A 47 5.66 20.04 17.72
CA HIS A 47 5.22 18.79 17.09
C HIS A 47 5.84 18.62 15.69
N TRP A 48 6.28 17.40 15.40
CA TRP A 48 6.65 17.01 14.05
C TRP A 48 5.41 16.58 13.27
N THR A 49 5.33 16.99 12.01
CA THR A 49 4.45 16.38 11.03
C THR A 49 5.26 15.95 9.82
N LEU A 50 4.79 14.88 9.17
CA LEU A 50 5.31 14.31 7.94
C LEU A 50 4.18 14.46 6.90
N PRO A 51 4.07 15.62 6.24
CA PRO A 51 3.03 15.84 5.25
C PRO A 51 3.10 14.81 4.13
N ASP A 52 1.92 14.37 3.67
CA ASP A 52 1.86 13.44 2.55
C ASP A 52 2.32 14.13 1.26
N GLY A 53 3.38 13.58 0.67
CA GLY A 53 3.95 13.99 -0.61
C GLY A 53 3.84 12.91 -1.68
N LEU A 54 3.23 11.76 -1.37
CA LEU A 54 3.21 10.59 -2.24
C LEU A 54 1.79 10.16 -2.62
N HIS A 55 0.90 10.01 -1.65
CA HIS A 55 -0.32 9.23 -1.87
C HIS A 55 -1.43 10.08 -2.52
N TRP A 56 -1.77 11.20 -1.89
CA TRP A 56 -2.77 12.16 -2.39
C TRP A 56 -2.41 13.64 -2.14
N PRO A 57 -1.16 14.09 -2.35
CA PRO A 57 -0.80 15.49 -2.16
C PRO A 57 -1.69 16.42 -3.01
N THR A 58 -2.04 17.57 -2.44
CA THR A 58 -2.69 18.65 -3.20
C THR A 58 -1.65 19.62 -3.74
N VAL A 59 -1.52 19.70 -5.05
CA VAL A 59 -0.59 20.61 -5.75
C VAL A 59 -1.41 21.57 -6.60
N ASN A 60 -1.27 22.87 -6.37
CA ASN A 60 -2.03 23.93 -7.07
C ASN A 60 -3.55 23.68 -7.08
N GLY A 61 -4.10 23.22 -5.95
CA GLY A 61 -5.53 22.94 -5.80
C GLY A 61 -6.02 21.64 -6.45
N ARG A 62 -5.12 20.75 -6.88
CA ARG A 62 -5.46 19.48 -7.52
C ARG A 62 -4.85 18.31 -6.75
N ILE A 63 -5.62 17.24 -6.58
CA ILE A 63 -5.11 15.98 -6.02
C ILE A 63 -4.19 15.33 -7.06
N MET A 64 -2.97 15.01 -6.61
CA MET A 64 -1.94 14.29 -7.37
C MET A 64 -1.54 13.03 -6.57
N GLY A 65 -0.44 12.38 -6.92
CA GLY A 65 0.10 11.23 -6.17
C GLY A 65 -0.26 9.88 -6.77
N ASP A 66 0.13 8.82 -6.06
CA ASP A 66 -0.05 7.44 -6.53
C ASP A 66 -1.54 7.07 -6.71
N LEU A 67 -2.44 7.49 -5.81
CA LEU A 67 -3.86 7.23 -5.93
C LEU A 67 -4.49 7.97 -7.11
N HIS A 68 -4.01 9.19 -7.40
CA HIS A 68 -4.42 9.91 -8.60
C HIS A 68 -4.03 9.13 -9.86
N GLU A 69 -2.79 8.66 -9.93
CA GLU A 69 -2.28 7.92 -11.08
C GLU A 69 -2.94 6.53 -11.22
N GLU A 70 -3.27 5.85 -10.13
CA GLU A 70 -4.02 4.58 -10.15
C GLU A 70 -5.41 4.78 -10.79
N VAL A 71 -6.17 5.76 -10.31
CA VAL A 71 -7.50 6.07 -10.85
C VAL A 71 -7.41 6.55 -12.30
N ARG A 72 -6.43 7.39 -12.61
CA ARG A 72 -6.17 7.86 -13.98
C ARG A 72 -5.86 6.69 -14.92
N HIS A 73 -5.00 5.76 -14.50
CA HIS A 73 -4.66 4.56 -15.27
C HIS A 73 -5.90 3.71 -15.52
N PHE A 74 -6.70 3.44 -14.48
CA PHE A 74 -7.93 2.67 -14.62
C PHE A 74 -8.88 3.29 -15.66
N ILE A 75 -9.13 4.59 -15.57
CA ILE A 75 -10.00 5.31 -16.52
C ILE A 75 -9.44 5.23 -17.95
N ALA A 76 -8.14 5.46 -18.13
CA ALA A 76 -7.51 5.40 -19.45
C ALA A 76 -7.58 3.99 -20.04
N ALA A 77 -7.26 2.97 -19.25
CA ALA A 77 -7.27 1.57 -19.68
C ALA A 77 -8.68 1.12 -20.12
N VAL A 78 -9.71 1.49 -19.35
CA VAL A 78 -11.12 1.19 -19.68
C VAL A 78 -11.55 1.94 -20.94
N ARG A 79 -11.24 3.24 -21.04
CA ARG A 79 -11.66 4.07 -22.18
C ARG A 79 -11.01 3.60 -23.50
N ASP A 80 -9.73 3.26 -23.44
CA ASP A 80 -8.91 2.98 -24.63
C ASP A 80 -8.80 1.49 -24.94
N ASP A 81 -9.47 0.63 -24.17
CA ASP A 81 -9.41 -0.84 -24.26
C ASP A 81 -7.96 -1.38 -24.24
N THR A 82 -7.19 -0.93 -23.25
CA THR A 82 -5.79 -1.36 -23.08
C THR A 82 -5.61 -2.21 -21.82
N PRO A 83 -4.59 -3.09 -21.78
CA PRO A 83 -4.34 -3.92 -20.60
C PRO A 83 -4.08 -3.09 -19.34
N PHE A 84 -4.63 -3.53 -18.20
CA PHE A 84 -4.29 -2.99 -16.89
C PHE A 84 -2.83 -3.31 -16.52
N LEU A 85 -2.17 -2.37 -15.84
CA LEU A 85 -0.82 -2.57 -15.28
C LEU A 85 -0.79 -3.70 -14.24
N VAL A 86 -1.89 -3.87 -13.49
CA VAL A 86 -2.12 -5.02 -12.61
C VAL A 86 -3.07 -5.97 -13.32
N PRO A 87 -2.60 -7.13 -13.79
CA PRO A 87 -3.48 -8.12 -14.40
C PRO A 87 -4.54 -8.59 -13.40
N LEU A 88 -5.77 -8.84 -13.87
CA LEU A 88 -6.86 -9.40 -13.06
C LEU A 88 -6.40 -10.62 -12.26
N ALA A 89 -5.55 -11.43 -12.89
CA ALA A 89 -5.05 -12.65 -12.29
C ALA A 89 -4.21 -12.43 -11.02
N ASP A 90 -3.44 -11.35 -10.98
CA ASP A 90 -2.63 -11.00 -9.81
C ASP A 90 -3.48 -10.29 -8.75
N ALA A 91 -4.46 -9.47 -9.16
CA ALA A 91 -5.45 -8.90 -8.24
C ALA A 91 -6.23 -10.00 -7.49
N MET A 92 -6.71 -11.02 -8.21
CA MET A 92 -7.44 -12.14 -7.60
C MET A 92 -6.57 -13.00 -6.68
N ARG A 93 -5.25 -13.12 -6.94
CA ARG A 93 -4.32 -13.77 -6.02
C ARG A 93 -4.22 -13.00 -4.70
N ALA A 94 -4.17 -11.67 -4.73
CA ALA A 94 -4.13 -10.86 -3.52
C ALA A 94 -5.39 -11.04 -2.67
N VAL A 95 -6.56 -11.11 -3.31
CA VAL A 95 -7.84 -11.42 -2.64
C VAL A 95 -7.80 -12.80 -1.97
N ALA A 96 -7.32 -13.83 -2.66
CA ALA A 96 -7.21 -15.19 -2.11
C ALA A 96 -6.25 -15.26 -0.90
N VAL A 97 -5.15 -14.48 -0.92
CA VAL A 97 -4.26 -14.36 0.24
C VAL A 97 -4.98 -13.71 1.42
N ASN A 98 -5.73 -12.63 1.20
CA ASN A 98 -6.49 -11.98 2.26
C ASN A 98 -7.56 -12.91 2.86
N ASP A 99 -8.28 -13.67 2.03
CA ASP A 99 -9.21 -14.69 2.51
C ASP A 99 -8.51 -15.73 3.40
N ALA A 100 -7.38 -16.27 2.96
CA ALA A 100 -6.61 -17.23 3.75
C ALA A 100 -6.13 -16.65 5.09
N ILE A 101 -5.74 -15.37 5.12
CA ILE A 101 -5.40 -14.66 6.37
C ILE A 101 -6.62 -14.62 7.29
N LEU A 102 -7.80 -14.25 6.79
CA LEU A 102 -9.02 -14.19 7.61
C LEU A 102 -9.42 -15.56 8.16
N ARG A 103 -9.36 -16.62 7.34
CA ARG A 103 -9.60 -17.99 7.78
C ARG A 103 -8.58 -18.42 8.85
N SER A 104 -7.31 -18.07 8.65
CA SER A 104 -6.23 -18.38 9.59
C SER A 104 -6.42 -17.71 10.95
N VAL A 105 -6.86 -16.44 10.96
CA VAL A 105 -7.21 -15.71 12.18
C VAL A 105 -8.38 -16.40 12.90
N ALA A 106 -9.41 -16.82 12.17
CA ALA A 106 -10.58 -17.47 12.76
C ALA A 106 -10.26 -18.89 13.31
N SER A 107 -9.43 -19.66 12.60
CA SER A 107 -9.10 -21.05 12.96
C SER A 107 -7.92 -21.18 13.91
N GLY A 108 -7.08 -20.14 14.00
CA GLY A 108 -5.81 -20.15 14.75
C GLY A 108 -4.74 -21.06 14.12
N LYS A 109 -4.89 -21.44 12.84
CA LYS A 109 -3.99 -22.38 12.15
C LYS A 109 -3.53 -21.81 10.81
N ALA A 110 -2.48 -22.39 10.25
CA ALA A 110 -2.07 -22.08 8.89
C ALA A 110 -3.14 -22.53 7.89
N GLU A 111 -3.48 -21.65 6.94
CA GLU A 111 -4.46 -21.91 5.90
C GLU A 111 -3.79 -21.84 4.52
N ALA A 112 -4.20 -22.72 3.61
CA ALA A 112 -3.73 -22.68 2.23
C ALA A 112 -4.39 -21.51 1.49
N VAL A 113 -3.62 -20.86 0.61
CA VAL A 113 -4.13 -19.86 -0.34
C VAL A 113 -4.77 -20.61 -1.50
N GLU A 114 -6.03 -20.29 -1.80
CA GLU A 114 -6.76 -20.92 -2.89
C GLU A 114 -6.20 -20.50 -4.26
N ASP A 115 -6.17 -21.45 -5.20
CA ASP A 115 -5.87 -21.17 -6.60
C ASP A 115 -7.17 -20.87 -7.34
N TRP A 116 -7.49 -19.59 -7.47
CA TRP A 116 -8.71 -19.11 -8.12
C TRP A 116 -8.74 -19.36 -9.64
N ARG A 117 -7.68 -19.93 -10.24
CA ARG A 117 -7.66 -20.32 -11.66
C ARG A 117 -8.35 -21.66 -11.96
N ARG A 118 -8.85 -22.36 -10.94
CA ARG A 118 -9.52 -23.66 -11.07
C ARG A 118 -11.04 -23.53 -11.13
#